data_AF-A0A6A6DL32-F1
#
_entry.id   AF-A0A6A6DL32-F1
#
_cell.length_a   1.000
_cell.length_b   1.000
_cell.length_c   1.000
_cell.angle_alpha   90.00
_cell.angle_beta   90.00
_cell.angle_gamma   90.00
#
_symmetry.space_group_name_H-M   'P 1'
#
loop_
_entity.id
_entity.type
_entity.pdbx_description
1 polymer ?
#
loop_
_entity_poly.entity_id
_entity_poly.type
_entity_poly.pdbx_seq_one_letter_code
_entity_poly.pdbx_strand_id
1 'polypeptide(L)'
;MFPTSSINVLAPRRPGSYSTPPAHHVGTPPTSFINPWPSYSHTSVTQTIKTRWFSPKNFVAVPSDRSELVPICKPDFGALQNGLKATWIGHASFLVETTKAEGAERGMRILLDPVWSERVGPYGMAGPVRFTPTPCSLEELPEVDAVCISHDHYDHLDSDTLRKLNTKQNGNLRYFCGLGVKAVLVGLGVGIRDEQVTELDWWDGVRLHLENVGSVELVCTPAQHRSGRAPWNFQGTLWCSWILREVMGKDESTTAPDTSRHGKKLFFAGDTGYCSVNSDTEYSHHHAPHPPCPTFAEIGDLYGPFDLSLLPIGCYQPRSFMASVHSSPDDSISIHKNIRSKKSIGMHYGTFRGSLSAHFEPVTEPPQSWKKAAEAEGLKWDEEIGLCDIGETVVV
;
A
#
# COMPACT_ATOMS: atom_id res chain seq x y z
N MET A 1 0.16 -27.93 2.35
CA MET A 1 -1.32 -28.04 2.50
C MET A 1 -1.96 -27.00 1.58
N PHE A 2 -3.12 -27.26 0.96
CA PHE A 2 -3.85 -26.20 0.24
C PHE A 2 -4.44 -25.21 1.23
N PRO A 3 -4.57 -23.91 0.89
CA PRO A 3 -5.25 -22.98 1.77
C PRO A 3 -6.70 -23.41 1.99
N THR A 4 -7.13 -23.40 3.24
CA THR A 4 -8.47 -23.85 3.68
C THR A 4 -9.58 -22.85 3.35
N SER A 5 -9.21 -21.60 3.03
CA SER A 5 -10.12 -20.54 2.64
C SER A 5 -10.68 -20.72 1.23
N SER A 6 -11.89 -20.22 1.00
CA SER A 6 -12.52 -20.14 -0.32
C SER A 6 -12.45 -18.72 -0.89
N ILE A 7 -12.44 -18.61 -2.23
CA ILE A 7 -12.36 -17.34 -2.96
C ILE A 7 -13.50 -17.30 -3.96
N ASN A 8 -14.31 -16.23 -3.91
CA ASN A 8 -15.38 -15.97 -4.86
C ASN A 8 -15.08 -14.67 -5.61
N VAL A 9 -15.12 -14.70 -6.94
CA VAL A 9 -14.91 -13.49 -7.76
C VAL A 9 -16.12 -12.55 -7.62
N LEU A 10 -15.86 -11.27 -7.42
CA LEU A 10 -16.88 -10.23 -7.37
C LEU A 10 -17.13 -9.66 -8.77
N ALA A 11 -18.35 -9.16 -8.99
CA ALA A 11 -18.61 -8.35 -10.17
C ALA A 11 -17.77 -7.05 -10.09
N PRO A 12 -16.97 -6.73 -11.12
CA PRO A 12 -16.11 -5.56 -11.11
C PRO A 12 -16.95 -4.27 -11.13
N ARG A 13 -16.54 -3.26 -10.36
CA ARG A 13 -17.15 -1.92 -10.41
C ARG A 13 -16.15 -0.98 -11.07
N ARG A 14 -16.48 -0.53 -12.28
CA ARG A 14 -15.59 0.26 -13.13
C ARG A 14 -16.15 1.67 -13.31
N PRO A 15 -15.30 2.71 -13.32
CA PRO A 15 -15.74 4.06 -13.61
C PRO A 15 -16.19 4.21 -15.07
N GLY A 16 -16.95 5.26 -15.38
CA GLY A 16 -17.38 5.53 -16.76
C GLY A 16 -16.21 5.82 -17.72
N SER A 17 -15.03 6.15 -17.19
CA SER A 17 -13.77 6.34 -17.92
C SER A 17 -13.06 5.03 -18.29
N TYR A 18 -13.49 3.88 -17.75
CA TYR A 18 -12.88 2.59 -18.01
C TYR A 18 -13.05 2.17 -19.48
N SER A 19 -11.97 1.74 -20.12
CA SER A 19 -11.96 1.29 -21.52
C SER A 19 -11.84 -0.23 -21.66
N THR A 20 -12.20 -0.76 -22.84
CA THR A 20 -11.95 -2.15 -23.20
C THR A 20 -11.29 -2.21 -24.60
N PRO A 21 -10.05 -2.70 -24.74
CA PRO A 21 -9.18 -3.20 -23.66
C PRO A 21 -8.82 -2.10 -22.65
N PRO A 22 -8.39 -2.46 -21.42
CA PRO A 22 -8.07 -1.49 -20.39
C PRO A 22 -6.92 -0.58 -20.83
N ALA A 23 -7.03 0.73 -20.59
CA ALA A 23 -6.09 1.73 -21.08
C ALA A 23 -4.67 1.57 -20.53
N HIS A 24 -4.52 0.89 -19.39
CA HIS A 24 -3.24 0.59 -18.77
C HIS A 24 -2.57 -0.67 -19.32
N HIS A 25 -3.21 -1.43 -20.22
CA HIS A 25 -2.64 -2.64 -20.82
C HIS A 25 -1.82 -2.31 -22.07
N VAL A 26 -0.64 -2.92 -22.18
CA VAL A 26 0.15 -2.94 -23.41
C VAL A 26 0.20 -4.37 -23.96
N GLY A 27 -0.45 -4.60 -25.10
CA GLY A 27 -0.59 -5.92 -25.73
C GLY A 27 -1.89 -6.65 -25.37
N THR A 28 -2.15 -7.80 -26.00
CA THR A 28 -3.31 -8.66 -25.70
C THR A 28 -2.94 -10.14 -25.92
N PRO A 29 -2.75 -10.95 -24.85
CA PRO A 29 -2.78 -10.56 -23.43
C PRO A 29 -1.69 -9.52 -23.08
N PRO A 30 -1.86 -8.73 -22.01
CA PRO A 30 -0.90 -7.68 -21.66
C PRO A 30 0.47 -8.28 -21.35
N THR A 31 1.51 -7.68 -21.91
CA THR A 31 2.92 -8.03 -21.61
C THR A 31 3.61 -6.98 -20.73
N SER A 32 3.01 -5.80 -20.62
CA SER A 32 3.43 -4.72 -19.72
C SER A 32 2.26 -3.76 -19.45
N PHE A 33 2.46 -2.83 -18.52
CA PHE A 33 1.46 -1.89 -18.06
C PHE A 33 1.94 -0.44 -18.12
N ILE A 34 1.03 0.51 -18.24
CA ILE A 34 1.33 1.96 -18.29
C ILE A 34 0.39 2.76 -17.39
N ASN A 35 0.82 3.95 -16.99
CA ASN A 35 -0.10 4.95 -16.43
C ASN A 35 -0.85 5.64 -17.57
N PRO A 36 -2.19 5.56 -17.63
CA PRO A 36 -2.96 6.13 -18.73
C PRO A 36 -3.25 7.63 -18.57
N TRP A 37 -2.88 8.24 -17.43
CA TRP A 37 -3.31 9.59 -17.07
C TRP A 37 -2.24 10.65 -17.39
N PRO A 38 -2.64 11.87 -17.83
CA PRO A 38 -1.71 12.99 -18.06
C PRO A 38 -0.96 13.44 -16.81
N SER A 39 -1.48 13.13 -15.62
CA SER A 39 -0.83 13.38 -14.34
C SER A 39 0.49 12.62 -14.16
N TYR A 40 0.73 11.56 -14.96
CA TYR A 40 1.99 10.82 -14.94
C TYR A 40 2.95 11.34 -16.02
N SER A 41 4.19 11.60 -15.63
CA SER A 41 5.29 11.91 -16.56
C SER A 41 6.43 10.93 -16.38
N HIS A 42 6.99 10.44 -17.49
CA HIS A 42 8.24 9.69 -17.46
C HIS A 42 9.40 10.64 -17.15
N THR A 43 10.31 10.19 -16.30
CA THR A 43 11.56 10.92 -16.08
C THR A 43 12.38 10.96 -17.37
N SER A 44 12.72 12.16 -17.84
CA SER A 44 13.56 12.31 -19.03
C SER A 44 15.05 12.10 -18.72
N VAL A 45 15.86 11.84 -19.75
CA VAL A 45 17.32 11.72 -19.62
C VAL A 45 17.94 13.02 -19.10
N THR A 46 17.46 14.17 -19.60
CA THR A 46 17.92 15.50 -19.16
C THR A 46 17.61 15.73 -17.68
N GLN A 47 16.42 15.32 -17.24
CA GLN A 47 16.04 15.37 -15.83
C GLN A 47 16.89 14.45 -14.97
N THR A 48 17.19 13.23 -15.42
CA THR A 48 18.07 12.29 -14.71
C THR A 48 19.48 12.87 -14.52
N ILE A 49 20.04 13.51 -15.56
CA ILE A 49 21.33 14.21 -15.49
C ILE A 49 21.24 15.40 -14.52
N LYS A 50 20.19 16.22 -14.62
CA LYS A 50 19.94 17.36 -13.72
C LYS A 50 19.89 16.93 -12.25
N THR A 51 19.11 15.90 -11.93
CA THR A 51 18.97 15.38 -10.57
C THR A 51 20.29 14.81 -10.04
N ARG A 52 21.04 14.07 -10.86
CA ARG A 52 22.28 13.43 -10.43
C ARG A 52 23.43 14.41 -10.18
N TRP A 53 23.56 15.45 -10.99
CA TRP A 53 24.76 16.29 -11.01
C TRP A 53 24.53 17.75 -10.57
N PHE A 54 23.30 18.27 -10.67
CA PHE A 54 23.04 19.71 -10.51
C PHE A 54 21.99 20.05 -9.45
N SER A 55 21.21 19.09 -8.96
CA SER A 55 20.21 19.35 -7.94
C SER A 55 20.86 19.38 -6.55
N PRO A 56 20.61 20.42 -5.73
CA PRO A 56 21.20 20.51 -4.41
C PRO A 56 20.72 19.34 -3.55
N LYS A 57 21.66 18.54 -3.07
CA LYS A 57 21.37 17.43 -2.17
C LYS A 57 21.12 17.99 -0.79
N ASN A 58 20.02 17.60 -0.17
CA ASN A 58 19.69 17.92 1.21
C ASN A 58 19.88 16.66 2.07
N PHE A 59 21.07 16.07 1.99
CA PHE A 59 21.39 14.88 2.75
C PHE A 59 21.49 15.25 4.24
N VAL A 60 20.51 14.80 5.01
CA VAL A 60 20.57 14.81 6.48
C VAL A 60 20.83 13.38 6.94
N ALA A 61 21.86 13.16 7.77
CA ALA A 61 22.12 11.84 8.34
C ALA A 61 20.95 11.41 9.23
N VAL A 62 20.72 10.09 9.36
CA VAL A 62 19.74 9.62 10.34
C VAL A 62 20.25 10.01 11.74
N PRO A 63 19.47 10.73 12.55
CA PRO A 63 19.86 11.09 13.90
C PRO A 63 20.27 9.85 14.71
N SER A 64 21.38 9.95 15.45
CA SER A 64 21.81 8.88 16.36
C SER A 64 20.90 8.80 17.59
N ASP A 65 20.39 9.96 18.03
CA ASP A 65 19.29 10.03 19.00
C ASP A 65 17.97 9.74 18.27
N ARG A 66 17.20 8.77 18.77
CA ARG A 66 15.92 8.37 18.18
C ARG A 66 14.75 9.22 18.65
N SER A 67 14.95 10.21 19.53
CA SER A 67 13.89 11.07 20.08
C SER A 67 13.08 11.82 19.01
N GLU A 68 13.71 12.15 17.87
CA GLU A 68 13.06 12.78 16.71
C GLU A 68 12.56 11.78 15.66
N LEU A 69 12.85 10.49 15.82
CA LEU A 69 12.40 9.43 14.93
C LEU A 69 11.06 8.87 15.39
N VAL A 70 10.40 8.14 14.50
CA VAL A 70 9.16 7.42 14.83
C VAL A 70 9.40 6.49 16.01
N PRO A 71 8.62 6.61 17.10
CA PRO A 71 8.69 5.69 18.22
C PRO A 71 8.33 4.26 17.81
N ILE A 72 8.77 3.31 18.65
CA ILE A 72 8.52 1.89 18.44
C ILE A 72 7.92 1.33 19.71
N CYS A 73 6.79 0.65 19.59
CA CYS A 73 6.20 -0.12 20.68
C CYS A 73 6.06 -1.58 20.28
N LYS A 74 6.08 -2.48 21.28
CA LYS A 74 5.72 -3.88 21.03
C LYS A 74 4.22 -3.96 20.77
N PRO A 75 3.76 -4.58 19.67
CA PRO A 75 2.35 -4.59 19.32
C PRO A 75 1.58 -5.51 20.27
N ASP A 76 0.41 -5.05 20.70
CA ASP A 76 -0.63 -5.90 21.31
C ASP A 76 -1.70 -6.33 20.28
N PHE A 77 -1.55 -5.90 19.03
CA PHE A 77 -2.46 -6.12 17.91
C PHE A 77 -3.92 -5.74 18.20
N GLY A 78 -4.14 -4.80 19.14
CA GLY A 78 -5.47 -4.40 19.57
C GLY A 78 -6.28 -5.54 20.20
N ALA A 79 -5.62 -6.44 20.95
CA ALA A 79 -6.22 -7.67 21.51
C ALA A 79 -7.54 -7.46 22.28
N LEU A 80 -7.72 -6.30 22.93
CA LEU A 80 -8.91 -5.99 23.75
C LEU A 80 -9.95 -5.12 23.03
N GLN A 81 -9.69 -4.70 21.80
CA GLN A 81 -10.54 -3.77 21.06
C GLN A 81 -11.39 -4.53 20.02
N ASN A 82 -12.60 -4.05 19.76
CA ASN A 82 -13.46 -4.52 18.67
C ASN A 82 -13.50 -3.44 17.57
N GLY A 83 -13.60 -3.87 16.32
CA GLY A 83 -13.62 -2.98 15.16
C GLY A 83 -12.59 -3.41 14.11
N LEU A 84 -12.44 -2.59 13.08
CA LEU A 84 -11.41 -2.77 12.08
C LEU A 84 -10.10 -2.21 12.64
N LYS A 85 -9.06 -3.05 12.69
CA LYS A 85 -7.77 -2.73 13.30
C LYS A 85 -6.68 -2.69 12.23
N ALA A 86 -5.76 -1.74 12.35
CA ALA A 86 -4.55 -1.69 11.53
C ALA A 86 -3.34 -1.46 12.44
N THR A 87 -2.47 -2.46 12.54
CA THR A 87 -1.19 -2.37 13.26
C THR A 87 -0.08 -2.03 12.28
N TRP A 88 0.61 -0.91 12.50
CA TRP A 88 1.71 -0.50 11.63
C TRP A 88 2.98 -1.26 11.98
N ILE A 89 3.56 -1.97 11.03
CA ILE A 89 4.82 -2.71 11.22
C ILE A 89 6.04 -1.86 10.82
N GLY A 90 5.80 -0.78 10.08
CA GLY A 90 6.83 0.10 9.51
C GLY A 90 6.81 0.06 7.98
N HIS A 91 7.24 1.18 7.39
CA HIS A 91 7.18 1.42 5.95
C HIS A 91 5.72 1.35 5.44
N ALA A 92 5.42 0.51 4.45
CA ALA A 92 4.06 0.21 4.01
C ALA A 92 3.48 -1.10 4.61
N SER A 93 4.20 -1.75 5.53
CA SER A 93 3.75 -3.01 6.12
C SER A 93 2.69 -2.77 7.20
N PHE A 94 1.50 -3.35 7.02
CA PHE A 94 0.42 -3.31 8.01
C PHE A 94 -0.19 -4.68 8.21
N LEU A 95 -0.49 -5.02 9.46
CA LEU A 95 -1.41 -6.10 9.77
C LEU A 95 -2.80 -5.51 9.99
N VAL A 96 -3.75 -5.86 9.13
CA VAL A 96 -5.15 -5.45 9.25
C VAL A 96 -5.97 -6.62 9.79
N GLU A 97 -6.74 -6.38 10.85
CA GLU A 97 -7.72 -7.33 11.37
C GLU A 97 -9.13 -6.74 11.21
N THR A 98 -9.99 -7.44 10.48
CA THR A 98 -11.41 -7.07 10.37
C THR A 98 -12.13 -7.22 11.71
N THR A 99 -13.28 -6.56 11.86
CA THR A 99 -14.19 -6.80 12.96
C THR A 99 -14.55 -8.29 13.00
N LYS A 100 -14.39 -8.92 14.17
CA LYS A 100 -14.74 -10.33 14.35
C LYS A 100 -16.23 -10.57 14.04
N ALA A 101 -16.51 -11.62 13.29
CA ALA A 101 -17.87 -12.08 13.03
C ALA A 101 -18.53 -12.59 14.33
N GLU A 102 -19.87 -12.64 14.35
CA GLU A 102 -20.60 -13.20 15.48
C GLU A 102 -20.25 -14.68 15.66
N GLY A 103 -19.76 -15.05 16.86
CA GLY A 103 -19.32 -16.42 17.16
C GLY A 103 -17.88 -16.74 16.75
N ALA A 104 -17.19 -15.85 16.02
CA ALA A 104 -15.77 -16.02 15.70
C ALA A 104 -14.86 -15.55 16.86
N GLU A 105 -13.73 -16.22 17.05
CA GLU A 105 -12.73 -15.84 18.07
C GLU A 105 -11.93 -14.59 17.68
N ARG A 106 -11.77 -14.35 16.37
CA ARG A 106 -11.03 -13.23 15.77
C ARG A 106 -11.64 -12.83 14.43
N GLY A 107 -11.24 -11.68 13.92
CA GLY A 107 -11.50 -11.33 12.51
C GLY A 107 -10.50 -11.93 11.54
N MET A 108 -10.80 -11.75 10.25
CA MET A 108 -9.86 -11.99 9.15
C MET A 108 -8.63 -11.09 9.32
N ARG A 109 -7.43 -11.66 9.16
CA ARG A 109 -6.13 -10.99 9.27
C ARG A 109 -5.44 -10.93 7.91
N ILE A 110 -5.21 -9.72 7.43
CA ILE A 110 -4.65 -9.43 6.12
C ILE A 110 -3.37 -8.63 6.32
N LEU A 111 -2.27 -9.15 5.79
CA LEU A 111 -0.96 -8.50 5.86
C LEU A 111 -0.68 -7.77 4.54
N LEU A 112 -0.50 -6.46 4.61
CA LEU A 112 -0.25 -5.59 3.46
C LEU A 112 1.25 -5.37 3.32
N ASP A 113 1.79 -5.56 2.11
CA ASP A 113 3.20 -5.30 1.73
C ASP A 113 4.24 -5.66 2.80
N PRO A 114 4.34 -6.94 3.22
CA PRO A 114 5.13 -7.32 4.40
C PRO A 114 6.64 -7.31 4.16
N VAL A 115 7.36 -6.55 4.99
CA VAL A 115 8.83 -6.46 4.97
C VAL A 115 9.43 -6.48 6.38
N TRP A 116 10.02 -7.61 6.74
CA TRP A 116 10.81 -7.79 7.96
C TRP A 116 12.32 -7.76 7.75
N SER A 117 12.79 -7.86 6.51
CA SER A 117 14.23 -7.82 6.23
C SER A 117 14.88 -6.53 6.68
N GLU A 118 16.12 -6.66 7.18
CA GLU A 118 16.99 -5.53 7.50
C GLU A 118 17.38 -4.75 6.23
N ARG A 119 17.55 -5.43 5.09
CA ARG A 119 17.90 -4.81 3.81
C ARG A 119 16.89 -5.18 2.73
N VAL A 120 16.42 -4.17 2.01
CA VAL A 120 15.51 -4.33 0.86
C VAL A 120 16.28 -4.21 -0.45
N GLY A 121 16.29 -5.27 -1.24
CA GLY A 121 16.91 -5.31 -2.56
C GLY A 121 17.24 -6.73 -3.02
N PRO A 122 17.92 -6.88 -4.17
CA PRO A 122 18.18 -8.18 -4.77
C PRO A 122 18.95 -9.07 -3.79
N TYR A 123 18.33 -10.21 -3.46
CA TYR A 123 18.85 -11.21 -2.51
C TYR A 123 19.19 -10.66 -1.11
N GLY A 124 18.67 -9.49 -0.72
CA GLY A 124 19.04 -8.81 0.52
C GLY A 124 20.52 -8.38 0.59
N MET A 125 21.23 -8.35 -0.55
CA MET A 125 22.67 -8.03 -0.61
C MET A 125 22.96 -6.57 -0.96
N ALA A 126 22.06 -5.93 -1.71
CA ALA A 126 22.18 -4.54 -2.13
C ALA A 126 20.88 -3.79 -1.80
N GLY A 127 20.94 -2.47 -1.78
CA GLY A 127 19.79 -1.61 -1.52
C GLY A 127 19.70 -1.08 -0.07
N PRO A 128 18.65 -0.32 0.24
CA PRO A 128 18.46 0.37 1.52
C PRO A 128 18.51 -0.55 2.73
N VAL A 129 19.18 -0.10 3.78
CA VAL A 129 19.14 -0.71 5.12
C VAL A 129 18.07 0.00 5.93
N ARG A 130 17.27 -0.78 6.64
CA ARG A 130 16.31 -0.33 7.64
C ARG A 130 17.05 0.43 8.74
N PHE A 131 16.61 1.65 9.03
CA PHE A 131 17.14 2.44 10.16
C PHE A 131 16.23 2.39 11.40
N THR A 132 15.04 1.82 11.26
CA THR A 132 14.09 1.59 12.36
C THR A 132 13.69 0.13 12.42
N PRO A 133 14.06 -0.62 13.48
CA PRO A 133 13.78 -2.06 13.57
C PRO A 133 12.28 -2.36 13.50
N THR A 134 11.93 -3.61 13.17
CA THR A 134 10.54 -4.06 13.23
C THR A 134 10.05 -4.09 14.68
N PRO A 135 8.75 -3.87 14.94
CA PRO A 135 8.23 -3.79 16.30
C PRO A 135 8.07 -5.17 16.97
N CYS A 136 8.10 -6.24 16.19
CA CYS A 136 8.09 -7.62 16.65
C CYS A 136 8.81 -8.52 15.63
N SER A 137 9.10 -9.76 16.03
CA SER A 137 9.57 -10.80 15.11
C SER A 137 8.41 -11.39 14.28
N LEU A 138 8.73 -12.15 13.22
CA LEU A 138 7.71 -12.84 12.43
C LEU A 138 7.04 -13.97 13.21
N GLU A 139 7.74 -14.56 14.20
CA GLU A 139 7.22 -15.59 15.08
C GLU A 139 6.14 -15.01 16.01
N GLU A 140 6.35 -13.77 16.49
CA GLU A 140 5.41 -13.03 17.34
C GLU A 140 4.16 -12.54 16.59
N LEU A 141 4.17 -12.50 15.25
CA LEU A 141 2.96 -12.20 14.50
C LEU A 141 1.86 -13.24 14.79
N PRO A 142 0.60 -12.82 14.95
CA PRO A 142 -0.52 -13.76 14.94
C PRO A 142 -0.63 -14.46 13.57
N GLU A 143 -1.47 -15.50 13.51
CA GLU A 143 -1.83 -16.14 12.23
C GLU A 143 -2.39 -15.11 11.24
N VAL A 144 -1.97 -15.21 9.98
CA VAL A 144 -2.35 -14.33 8.86
C VAL A 144 -3.14 -15.16 7.86
N ASP A 145 -4.29 -14.68 7.39
CA ASP A 145 -5.10 -15.44 6.44
C ASP A 145 -4.74 -15.12 4.98
N ALA A 146 -4.31 -13.87 4.74
CA ALA A 146 -3.98 -13.37 3.42
C ALA A 146 -2.84 -12.36 3.45
N VAL A 147 -2.07 -12.32 2.36
CA VAL A 147 -1.13 -11.24 2.04
C VAL A 147 -1.62 -10.51 0.80
N CYS A 148 -1.69 -9.18 0.85
CA CYS A 148 -1.93 -8.34 -0.32
C CYS A 148 -0.64 -7.60 -0.68
N ILE A 149 -0.24 -7.69 -1.94
CA ILE A 149 0.94 -7.03 -2.49
C ILE A 149 0.46 -5.91 -3.44
N SER A 150 0.84 -4.67 -3.17
CA SER A 150 0.53 -3.52 -4.03
C SER A 150 1.31 -3.59 -5.34
N HIS A 151 2.60 -3.89 -5.28
CA HIS A 151 3.49 -3.98 -6.44
C HIS A 151 4.78 -4.73 -6.10
N ASP A 152 5.63 -4.98 -7.11
CA ASP A 152 6.75 -5.91 -6.99
C ASP A 152 8.08 -5.29 -6.49
N HIS A 153 8.14 -4.03 -6.04
CA HIS A 153 9.39 -3.46 -5.51
C HIS A 153 9.85 -4.18 -4.24
N TYR A 154 11.16 -4.14 -3.96
CA TYR A 154 11.77 -4.92 -2.88
C TYR A 154 11.34 -4.50 -1.47
N ASP A 155 10.91 -3.27 -1.29
CA ASP A 155 10.39 -2.70 -0.05
C ASP A 155 8.88 -2.91 0.14
N HIS A 156 8.22 -3.61 -0.77
CA HIS A 156 6.82 -4.05 -0.68
C HIS A 156 6.66 -5.57 -0.84
N LEU A 157 7.60 -6.20 -1.54
CA LEU A 157 7.64 -7.64 -1.79
C LEU A 157 9.02 -8.19 -1.37
N ASP A 158 9.12 -8.57 -0.09
CA ASP A 158 10.32 -9.14 0.52
C ASP A 158 10.29 -10.68 0.51
N SER A 159 11.18 -11.27 -0.29
CA SER A 159 11.26 -12.72 -0.46
C SER A 159 11.59 -13.49 0.82
N ASP A 160 12.40 -12.94 1.75
CA ASP A 160 12.73 -13.66 2.99
C ASP A 160 11.54 -13.67 3.95
N THR A 161 10.85 -12.53 4.06
CA THR A 161 9.61 -12.41 4.84
C THR A 161 8.55 -13.38 4.33
N LEU A 162 8.29 -13.39 3.02
CA LEU A 162 7.29 -14.26 2.42
C LEU A 162 7.65 -15.75 2.59
N ARG A 163 8.93 -16.12 2.47
CA ARG A 163 9.41 -17.49 2.74
C ARG A 163 9.08 -17.93 4.15
N LYS A 164 9.45 -17.11 5.14
CA LYS A 164 9.25 -17.40 6.57
C LYS A 164 7.77 -17.49 6.93
N LEU A 165 6.95 -16.56 6.45
CA LEU A 165 5.49 -16.58 6.65
C LEU A 165 4.85 -17.84 6.05
N ASN A 166 5.18 -18.16 4.79
CA ASN A 166 4.63 -19.34 4.11
C ASN A 166 5.02 -20.64 4.82
N THR A 167 6.25 -20.70 5.34
CA THR A 167 6.77 -21.85 6.10
C THR A 167 6.09 -21.98 7.45
N LYS A 168 5.95 -20.86 8.19
CA LYS A 168 5.28 -20.79 9.50
C LYS A 168 3.84 -21.35 9.43
N GLN A 169 3.12 -21.10 8.34
CA GLN A 169 1.74 -21.56 8.15
C GLN A 169 1.59 -22.80 7.28
N ASN A 170 2.68 -23.52 6.99
CA ASN A 170 2.65 -24.76 6.21
C ASN A 170 1.93 -24.64 4.85
N GLY A 171 2.04 -23.46 4.22
CA GLY A 171 1.38 -23.11 2.96
C GLY A 171 -0.13 -22.85 3.05
N ASN A 172 -0.72 -22.75 4.25
CA ASN A 172 -2.10 -22.28 4.48
C ASN A 172 -2.12 -20.74 4.53
N LEU A 173 -1.76 -20.11 3.41
CA LEU A 173 -1.76 -18.65 3.25
C LEU A 173 -2.15 -18.29 1.81
N ARG A 174 -3.03 -17.30 1.64
CA ARG A 174 -3.42 -16.75 0.33
C ARG A 174 -2.59 -15.51 0.01
N TYR A 175 -2.30 -15.29 -1.27
CA TYR A 175 -1.64 -14.10 -1.78
C TYR A 175 -2.51 -13.44 -2.85
N PHE A 176 -2.68 -12.13 -2.75
CA PHE A 176 -3.40 -11.32 -3.72
C PHE A 176 -2.47 -10.25 -4.26
N CYS A 177 -2.44 -10.08 -5.58
CA CYS A 177 -1.52 -9.17 -6.24
C CYS A 177 -2.09 -8.68 -7.59
N GLY A 178 -1.48 -7.64 -8.15
CA GLY A 178 -1.74 -7.20 -9.52
C GLY A 178 -1.27 -8.22 -10.57
N LEU A 179 -1.83 -8.15 -11.77
CA LEU A 179 -1.43 -8.95 -12.93
C LEU A 179 0.10 -8.99 -13.15
N GLY A 180 0.65 -10.17 -13.45
CA GLY A 180 2.08 -10.42 -13.66
C GLY A 180 2.88 -10.67 -12.37
N VAL A 181 2.41 -10.20 -11.21
CA VAL A 181 3.13 -10.35 -9.93
C VAL A 181 3.14 -11.80 -9.44
N LYS A 182 2.16 -12.64 -9.83
CA LYS A 182 2.17 -14.07 -9.46
C LYS A 182 3.37 -14.80 -10.01
N ALA A 183 3.76 -14.51 -11.25
CA ALA A 183 4.96 -15.08 -11.85
C ALA A 183 6.21 -14.72 -11.02
N VAL A 184 6.26 -13.51 -10.44
CA VAL A 184 7.31 -13.11 -9.50
C VAL A 184 7.22 -13.93 -8.21
N LEU A 185 6.06 -13.96 -7.54
CA LEU A 185 5.88 -14.66 -6.26
C LEU A 185 6.24 -16.16 -6.32
N VAL A 186 5.78 -16.85 -7.36
CA VAL A 186 6.11 -18.26 -7.60
C VAL A 186 7.58 -18.41 -8.02
N GLY A 187 8.07 -17.51 -8.90
CA GLY A 187 9.43 -17.50 -9.40
C GLY A 187 10.51 -17.19 -8.36
N LEU A 188 10.15 -16.63 -7.21
CA LEU A 188 11.07 -16.46 -6.07
C LEU A 188 11.61 -17.80 -5.53
N GLY A 189 10.92 -18.92 -5.78
CA GLY A 189 11.34 -20.25 -5.31
C GLY A 189 11.25 -20.41 -3.79
N VAL A 190 10.41 -19.61 -3.11
CA VAL A 190 10.26 -19.60 -1.65
C VAL A 190 9.12 -20.49 -1.12
N GLY A 191 8.67 -21.44 -1.94
CA GLY A 191 7.62 -22.41 -1.60
C GLY A 191 6.18 -21.91 -1.77
N ILE A 192 5.99 -20.69 -2.31
CA ILE A 192 4.67 -20.19 -2.72
C ILE A 192 4.26 -20.91 -4.00
N ARG A 193 3.08 -21.53 -3.98
CA ARG A 193 2.54 -22.29 -5.11
C ARG A 193 1.48 -21.50 -5.87
N ASP A 194 1.26 -21.89 -7.12
CA ASP A 194 0.31 -21.26 -8.04
C ASP A 194 -1.08 -21.09 -7.43
N GLU A 195 -1.57 -22.12 -6.74
CA GLU A 195 -2.93 -22.17 -6.18
C GLU A 195 -3.09 -21.29 -4.94
N GLN A 196 -1.99 -20.80 -4.36
CA GLN A 196 -2.02 -19.84 -3.26
C GLN A 196 -2.21 -18.41 -3.75
N VAL A 197 -1.97 -18.12 -5.04
CA VAL A 197 -1.90 -16.76 -5.57
C VAL A 197 -3.08 -16.46 -6.49
N THR A 198 -3.78 -15.37 -6.22
CA THR A 198 -4.82 -14.80 -7.07
C THR A 198 -4.34 -13.46 -7.62
N GLU A 199 -4.26 -13.36 -8.95
CA GLU A 199 -3.98 -12.10 -9.65
C GLU A 199 -5.27 -11.40 -10.00
N LEU A 200 -5.27 -10.07 -9.85
CA LEU A 200 -6.39 -9.21 -10.16
C LEU A 200 -5.94 -8.06 -11.04
N ASP A 201 -6.77 -7.68 -12.01
CA ASP A 201 -6.61 -6.41 -12.71
C ASP A 201 -7.21 -5.26 -11.90
N TRP A 202 -6.94 -4.03 -12.31
CA TRP A 202 -7.64 -2.87 -11.74
C TRP A 202 -9.15 -3.02 -11.88
N TRP A 203 -9.85 -2.72 -10.78
CA TRP A 203 -11.30 -2.82 -10.59
C TRP A 203 -11.85 -4.24 -10.43
N ASP A 204 -10.99 -5.26 -10.49
CA ASP A 204 -11.38 -6.62 -10.13
C ASP A 204 -11.36 -6.79 -8.61
N GLY A 205 -12.23 -7.67 -8.12
CA GLY A 205 -12.34 -7.96 -6.70
C GLY A 205 -12.73 -9.39 -6.41
N VAL A 206 -12.44 -9.82 -5.19
CA VAL A 206 -12.73 -11.16 -4.69
C VAL A 206 -13.25 -11.08 -3.26
N ARG A 207 -14.10 -12.02 -2.88
CA ARG A 207 -14.44 -12.30 -1.49
C ARG A 207 -13.63 -13.49 -1.03
N LEU A 208 -12.80 -13.28 -0.02
CA LEU A 208 -12.11 -14.33 0.72
C LEU A 208 -12.98 -14.72 1.90
N HIS A 209 -13.21 -16.02 2.08
CA HIS A 209 -13.94 -16.57 3.20
C HIS A 209 -13.14 -17.68 3.90
N LEU A 210 -13.15 -17.67 5.23
CA LEU A 210 -12.55 -18.70 6.06
C LEU A 210 -13.54 -19.13 7.15
N GLU A 211 -13.79 -20.44 7.23
CA GLU A 211 -14.73 -21.03 8.18
C GLU A 211 -14.33 -20.68 9.62
N ASN A 212 -15.32 -20.32 10.46
CA ASN A 212 -15.14 -19.90 11.86
C ASN A 212 -14.36 -18.58 12.07
N VAL A 213 -13.97 -17.87 11.00
CA VAL A 213 -13.30 -16.56 11.08
C VAL A 213 -14.15 -15.46 10.44
N GLY A 214 -14.65 -15.70 9.22
CA GLY A 214 -15.54 -14.77 8.51
C GLY A 214 -15.12 -14.49 7.07
N SER A 215 -15.51 -13.33 6.56
CA SER A 215 -15.30 -12.96 5.15
C SER A 215 -14.81 -11.52 4.98
N VAL A 216 -13.97 -11.29 3.97
CA VAL A 216 -13.50 -9.95 3.56
C VAL A 216 -13.53 -9.83 2.03
N GLU A 217 -14.00 -8.70 1.52
CA GLU A 217 -13.85 -8.35 0.11
C GLU A 217 -12.53 -7.59 -0.10
N LEU A 218 -11.73 -8.07 -1.05
CA LEU A 218 -10.49 -7.46 -1.50
C LEU A 218 -10.69 -6.95 -2.92
N VAL A 219 -10.46 -5.67 -3.17
CA VAL A 219 -10.57 -5.08 -4.51
C VAL A 219 -9.23 -4.45 -4.88
N CYS A 220 -8.71 -4.86 -6.04
CA CYS A 220 -7.52 -4.29 -6.64
C CYS A 220 -7.93 -2.99 -7.36
N THR A 221 -7.44 -1.84 -6.91
CA THR A 221 -7.76 -0.54 -7.52
C THR A 221 -6.53 0.13 -8.10
N PRO A 222 -6.70 1.10 -9.02
CA PRO A 222 -5.55 1.74 -9.62
C PRO A 222 -4.67 2.53 -8.62
N ALA A 223 -3.41 2.68 -8.98
CA ALA A 223 -2.44 3.58 -8.37
C ALA A 223 -1.59 4.20 -9.50
N GLN A 224 -1.03 5.38 -9.27
CA GLN A 224 -0.09 6.02 -10.21
C GLN A 224 1.34 5.70 -9.81
N HIS A 225 1.86 4.56 -10.25
CA HIS A 225 3.20 4.08 -9.88
C HIS A 225 3.88 3.35 -11.05
N ARG A 226 4.91 2.57 -10.76
CA ARG A 226 5.58 1.70 -11.73
C ARG A 226 6.03 0.42 -11.04
N SER A 227 6.38 -0.60 -11.81
CA SER A 227 6.94 -1.85 -11.29
C SER A 227 8.35 -2.11 -11.81
N GLY A 228 9.05 -3.03 -11.16
CA GLY A 228 10.28 -3.64 -11.65
C GLY A 228 11.28 -4.02 -10.55
N ARG A 229 11.72 -5.28 -10.57
CA ARG A 229 12.78 -5.82 -9.68
C ARG A 229 14.16 -5.92 -10.33
N ALA A 230 14.23 -5.81 -11.65
CA ALA A 230 15.46 -5.88 -12.43
C ALA A 230 15.61 -4.62 -13.28
N PRO A 231 16.83 -4.13 -13.54
CA PRO A 231 17.06 -2.87 -14.24
C PRO A 231 16.65 -2.87 -15.73
N TRP A 232 16.18 -4.00 -16.27
CA TRP A 232 15.69 -4.15 -17.65
C TRP A 232 14.22 -4.62 -17.74
N ASN A 233 13.53 -4.86 -16.63
CA ASN A 233 12.13 -5.32 -16.62
C ASN A 233 11.25 -4.38 -15.81
N PHE A 234 11.21 -3.11 -16.21
CA PHE A 234 10.27 -2.15 -15.66
C PHE A 234 8.90 -2.33 -16.32
N GLN A 235 7.83 -2.14 -15.56
CA GLN A 235 6.45 -2.15 -16.04
C GLN A 235 5.93 -3.51 -16.55
N GLY A 236 6.65 -4.61 -16.35
CA GLY A 236 6.22 -5.96 -16.72
C GLY A 236 5.15 -6.57 -15.79
N THR A 237 4.91 -5.95 -14.63
CA THR A 237 3.90 -6.35 -13.65
C THR A 237 3.03 -5.15 -13.27
N LEU A 238 1.78 -5.40 -12.88
CA LEU A 238 0.84 -4.36 -12.48
C LEU A 238 1.15 -3.88 -11.05
N TRP A 239 0.93 -2.59 -10.81
CA TRP A 239 0.92 -1.96 -9.49
C TRP A 239 -0.51 -1.56 -9.14
N CYS A 240 -0.88 -1.57 -7.86
CA CYS A 240 -2.24 -1.29 -7.44
C CYS A 240 -2.30 -0.70 -6.02
N SER A 241 -3.46 -0.12 -5.72
CA SER A 241 -3.95 0.09 -4.37
C SER A 241 -4.92 -1.03 -4.00
N TRP A 242 -5.20 -1.20 -2.71
CA TRP A 242 -6.13 -2.22 -2.20
C TRP A 242 -7.27 -1.59 -1.43
N ILE A 243 -8.48 -2.07 -1.67
CA ILE A 243 -9.64 -1.82 -0.83
C ILE A 243 -9.97 -3.11 -0.08
N LEU A 244 -10.10 -3.01 1.25
CA LEU A 244 -10.60 -4.08 2.10
C LEU A 244 -11.98 -3.67 2.62
N ARG A 245 -12.99 -4.51 2.44
CA ARG A 245 -14.36 -4.25 2.92
C ARG A 245 -14.85 -5.42 3.74
N GLU A 246 -15.30 -5.12 4.94
CA GLU A 246 -15.95 -6.11 5.78
C GLU A 246 -17.28 -6.56 5.15
N VAL A 247 -17.55 -7.85 5.27
CA VAL A 247 -18.83 -8.45 4.91
C VAL A 247 -19.57 -8.75 6.21
N MET A 248 -20.68 -8.07 6.44
CA MET A 248 -21.50 -8.23 7.66
C MET A 248 -22.84 -8.88 7.29
N GLY A 249 -23.21 -10.01 7.91
CA GLY A 249 -24.51 -10.66 7.70
C GLY A 249 -24.47 -12.19 7.82
N LYS A 250 -25.63 -12.83 8.04
CA LYS A 250 -25.76 -14.28 8.30
C LYS A 250 -25.68 -15.17 7.06
N ASP A 251 -25.61 -14.59 5.86
CA ASP A 251 -25.61 -15.37 4.63
C ASP A 251 -24.27 -15.25 3.89
N GLU A 252 -23.22 -15.74 4.55
CA GLU A 252 -21.85 -15.83 4.00
C GLU A 252 -21.76 -16.72 2.74
N SER A 253 -22.82 -17.48 2.46
CA SER A 253 -22.94 -18.41 1.33
C SER A 253 -23.58 -17.81 0.08
N THR A 254 -24.23 -16.65 0.19
CA THR A 254 -24.91 -16.02 -0.96
C THR A 254 -24.07 -14.92 -1.59
N THR A 255 -24.18 -14.81 -2.91
CA THR A 255 -23.56 -13.76 -3.72
C THR A 255 -24.24 -12.39 -3.56
N ALA A 256 -25.37 -12.33 -2.86
CA ALA A 256 -26.13 -11.09 -2.63
C ALA A 256 -25.82 -10.55 -1.22
N PRO A 257 -25.07 -9.44 -1.09
CA PRO A 257 -24.81 -8.85 0.22
C PRO A 257 -26.10 -8.34 0.86
N ASP A 258 -26.31 -8.62 2.14
CA ASP A 258 -27.27 -7.88 2.96
C ASP A 258 -26.80 -6.42 3.06
N THR A 259 -27.43 -5.55 2.26
CA THR A 259 -27.08 -4.13 2.18
C THR A 259 -27.51 -3.32 3.40
N SER A 260 -28.20 -3.94 4.38
CA SER A 260 -28.69 -3.25 5.57
C SER A 260 -27.64 -3.02 6.66
N ARG A 261 -26.51 -3.74 6.63
CA ARG A 261 -25.36 -3.53 7.52
C ARG A 261 -24.12 -3.14 6.73
N HIS A 262 -23.70 -1.88 6.85
CA HIS A 262 -22.45 -1.43 6.24
C HIS A 262 -21.27 -1.83 7.14
N GLY A 263 -20.49 -2.84 6.71
CA GLY A 263 -19.18 -3.15 7.29
C GLY A 263 -18.17 -2.02 7.03
N LYS A 264 -17.10 -1.99 7.84
CA LYS A 264 -16.02 -1.00 7.72
C LYS A 264 -15.24 -1.19 6.43
N LYS A 265 -14.65 -0.09 5.95
CA LYS A 265 -13.81 -0.10 4.74
C LYS A 265 -12.45 0.52 4.99
N LEU A 266 -11.41 -0.16 4.52
CA LEU A 266 -10.03 0.33 4.50
C LEU A 266 -9.57 0.58 3.06
N PHE A 267 -8.88 1.69 2.83
CA PHE A 267 -8.12 1.93 1.61
C PHE A 267 -6.62 1.90 1.91
N PHE A 268 -5.87 1.07 1.20
CA PHE A 268 -4.42 1.01 1.24
C PHE A 268 -3.88 1.48 -0.09
N ALA A 269 -3.22 2.64 -0.10
CA ALA A 269 -2.79 3.27 -1.34
C ALA A 269 -1.65 2.54 -2.05
N GLY A 270 -0.87 1.71 -1.34
CA GLY A 270 0.44 1.28 -1.80
C GLY A 270 1.35 2.50 -2.04
N ASP A 271 2.27 2.36 -2.98
CA ASP A 271 3.01 3.51 -3.50
C ASP A 271 2.26 4.14 -4.66
N THR A 272 2.12 5.45 -4.60
CA THR A 272 1.46 6.19 -5.68
C THR A 272 1.88 7.64 -5.70
N GLY A 273 2.01 8.19 -6.90
CA GLY A 273 1.96 9.63 -7.14
C GLY A 273 0.52 10.14 -7.21
N TYR A 274 0.38 11.46 -7.30
CA TYR A 274 -0.91 12.13 -7.48
C TYR A 274 -0.92 12.99 -8.74
N CYS A 275 0.11 13.82 -8.90
CA CYS A 275 0.36 14.56 -10.12
C CYS A 275 1.84 14.89 -10.24
N SER A 276 2.40 14.70 -11.43
CA SER A 276 3.76 15.09 -11.76
C SER A 276 3.93 16.60 -11.69
N VAL A 277 5.12 17.03 -11.26
CA VAL A 277 5.54 18.44 -11.23
C VAL A 277 6.90 18.56 -11.90
N ASN A 278 7.24 19.76 -12.38
CA ASN A 278 8.46 19.99 -13.16
C ASN A 278 9.61 20.65 -12.36
N SER A 279 9.38 20.99 -11.09
CA SER A 279 10.35 21.69 -10.24
C SER A 279 10.46 21.06 -8.86
N ASP A 280 11.67 21.06 -8.30
CA ASP A 280 11.93 20.63 -6.92
C ASP A 280 11.48 21.68 -5.88
N THR A 281 11.17 22.91 -6.33
CA THR A 281 10.58 23.96 -5.49
C THR A 281 9.06 23.83 -5.35
N GLU A 282 8.41 23.01 -6.19
CA GLU A 282 6.98 22.72 -6.11
C GLU A 282 6.76 21.57 -5.13
N TYR A 283 6.52 21.92 -3.87
CA TYR A 283 6.33 20.94 -2.80
C TYR A 283 5.00 20.19 -2.90
N SER A 284 4.01 20.72 -3.63
CA SER A 284 2.71 20.08 -3.87
C SER A 284 2.29 20.14 -5.35
N HIS A 285 1.20 19.46 -5.69
CA HIS A 285 0.62 19.43 -7.04
C HIS A 285 -0.17 20.69 -7.44
N HIS A 286 -0.38 21.67 -6.56
CA HIS A 286 -1.33 22.77 -6.83
C HIS A 286 -0.98 23.64 -8.06
N HIS A 287 0.31 23.70 -8.43
CA HIS A 287 0.77 24.37 -9.66
C HIS A 287 1.27 23.38 -10.73
N ALA A 288 0.82 22.13 -10.66
CA ALA A 288 1.18 21.11 -11.64
C ALA A 288 0.70 21.48 -13.05
N PRO A 289 1.44 21.07 -14.10
CA PRO A 289 1.07 21.35 -15.49
C PRO A 289 -0.17 20.59 -15.99
N HIS A 290 -0.63 19.59 -15.23
CA HIS A 290 -1.71 18.70 -15.58
C HIS A 290 -2.71 18.59 -14.42
N PRO A 291 -3.99 18.26 -14.69
CA PRO A 291 -4.92 17.93 -13.62
C PRO A 291 -4.43 16.69 -12.85
N PRO A 292 -4.78 16.55 -11.56
CA PRO A 292 -4.40 15.37 -10.79
C PRO A 292 -4.97 14.06 -11.33
N CYS A 293 -4.38 12.95 -10.89
CA CYS A 293 -4.81 11.61 -11.27
C CYS A 293 -6.30 11.40 -10.90
N PRO A 294 -7.19 11.16 -11.88
CA PRO A 294 -8.63 11.10 -11.62
C PRO A 294 -9.04 9.85 -10.83
N THR A 295 -8.19 8.81 -10.80
CA THR A 295 -8.57 7.51 -10.21
C THR A 295 -8.94 7.60 -8.74
N PHE A 296 -8.40 8.55 -7.98
CA PHE A 296 -8.71 8.65 -6.54
C PHE A 296 -10.12 9.18 -6.31
N ALA A 297 -10.58 10.11 -7.14
CA ALA A 297 -11.97 10.56 -7.12
C ALA A 297 -12.91 9.43 -7.57
N GLU A 298 -12.54 8.68 -8.62
CA GLU A 298 -13.30 7.51 -9.08
C GLU A 298 -13.41 6.42 -8.01
N ILE A 299 -12.32 6.15 -7.28
CA ILE A 299 -12.33 5.24 -6.12
C ILE A 299 -13.28 5.75 -5.03
N GLY A 300 -13.22 7.05 -4.71
CA GLY A 300 -14.12 7.68 -3.73
C GLY A 300 -15.59 7.63 -4.14
N ASP A 301 -15.89 7.79 -5.43
CA ASP A 301 -17.24 7.73 -5.97
C ASP A 301 -17.82 6.31 -5.96
N LEU A 302 -17.01 5.30 -6.29
CA LEU A 302 -17.45 3.91 -6.42
C LEU A 302 -17.46 3.12 -5.11
N TYR A 303 -16.51 3.43 -4.21
CA TYR A 303 -16.26 2.63 -3.01
C TYR A 303 -16.27 3.44 -1.71
N GLY A 304 -16.04 4.75 -1.78
CA GLY A 304 -16.08 5.63 -0.61
C GLY A 304 -17.49 5.77 0.00
N PRO A 305 -17.60 6.44 1.16
CA PRO A 305 -16.48 6.86 2.02
C PRO A 305 -15.77 5.66 2.66
N PHE A 306 -14.50 5.85 3.04
CA PHE A 306 -13.69 4.87 3.77
C PHE A 306 -13.61 5.23 5.26
N ASP A 307 -13.58 4.23 6.14
CA ASP A 307 -13.43 4.45 7.58
C ASP A 307 -11.96 4.67 7.98
N LEU A 308 -11.03 4.00 7.30
CA LEU A 308 -9.60 4.19 7.47
C LEU A 308 -8.89 4.18 6.11
N SER A 309 -7.87 5.01 5.95
CA SER A 309 -6.97 4.96 4.81
C SER A 309 -5.51 5.03 5.24
N LEU A 310 -4.67 4.27 4.55
CA LEU A 310 -3.23 4.20 4.78
C LEU A 310 -2.57 4.83 3.55
N LEU A 311 -1.96 6.01 3.73
CA LEU A 311 -1.49 6.85 2.62
C LEU A 311 0.03 7.11 2.72
N PRO A 312 0.79 6.95 1.62
CA PRO A 312 2.24 7.18 1.64
C PRO A 312 2.53 8.66 1.85
N ILE A 313 3.50 9.00 2.69
CA ILE A 313 3.92 10.38 2.94
C ILE A 313 5.43 10.60 2.78
N GLY A 314 6.20 9.54 2.50
CA GLY A 314 7.64 9.56 2.34
C GLY A 314 8.11 9.29 0.92
N CYS A 315 9.42 9.32 0.72
CA CYS A 315 10.09 9.06 -0.56
C CYS A 315 9.64 9.97 -1.71
N TYR A 316 9.23 11.20 -1.43
CA TYR A 316 8.64 12.11 -2.42
C TYR A 316 9.63 13.13 -2.99
N GLN A 317 10.85 13.22 -2.46
CA GLN A 317 11.89 14.11 -2.97
C GLN A 317 12.97 13.38 -3.79
N PRO A 318 13.54 14.03 -4.83
CA PRO A 318 13.25 15.38 -5.31
C PRO A 318 11.96 15.40 -6.15
N ARG A 319 11.12 16.42 -5.95
CA ARG A 319 9.73 16.45 -6.44
C ARG A 319 9.63 16.32 -7.96
N SER A 320 10.50 17.00 -8.71
CA SER A 320 10.45 16.92 -10.17
C SER A 320 10.56 15.47 -10.64
N PHE A 321 11.38 14.66 -9.98
CA PHE A 321 11.64 13.27 -10.34
C PHE A 321 10.59 12.32 -9.77
N MET A 322 10.22 12.51 -8.50
CA MET A 322 9.46 11.53 -7.73
C MET A 322 7.94 11.75 -7.80
N ALA A 323 7.44 12.94 -8.10
CA ALA A 323 6.01 13.27 -8.02
C ALA A 323 5.09 12.42 -8.92
N SER A 324 5.62 11.88 -10.02
CA SER A 324 4.87 10.95 -10.87
C SER A 324 4.55 9.62 -10.17
N VAL A 325 5.34 9.21 -9.17
CA VAL A 325 5.31 7.87 -8.59
C VAL A 325 5.19 7.86 -7.05
N HIS A 326 5.53 8.95 -6.36
CA HIS A 326 5.37 9.11 -4.91
C HIS A 326 4.68 10.44 -4.59
N SER A 327 3.62 10.35 -3.81
CA SER A 327 2.85 11.47 -3.31
C SER A 327 3.63 12.19 -2.22
N SER A 328 3.66 13.52 -2.29
CA SER A 328 4.03 14.33 -1.13
C SER A 328 2.96 14.21 -0.05
N PRO A 329 3.24 14.62 1.21
CA PRO A 329 2.21 14.68 2.23
C PRO A 329 0.99 15.52 1.81
N ASP A 330 1.19 16.60 1.06
CA ASP A 330 0.11 17.45 0.53
C ASP A 330 -0.74 16.76 -0.55
N ASP A 331 -0.08 16.03 -1.46
CA ASP A 331 -0.75 15.14 -2.41
C ASP A 331 -1.60 14.09 -1.70
N SER A 332 -1.09 13.51 -0.60
CA SER A 332 -1.81 12.53 0.20
C SER A 332 -3.01 13.12 0.96
N ILE A 333 -2.98 14.41 1.34
CA ILE A 333 -4.19 15.09 1.86
C ILE A 333 -5.25 15.21 0.76
N SER A 334 -4.83 15.48 -0.48
CA SER A 334 -5.76 15.52 -1.61
C SER A 334 -6.33 14.14 -1.93
N ILE A 335 -5.51 13.08 -1.85
CA ILE A 335 -5.98 11.69 -1.96
C ILE A 335 -7.01 11.38 -0.87
N HIS A 336 -6.74 11.70 0.40
CA HIS A 336 -7.67 11.54 1.52
C HIS A 336 -9.06 12.13 1.21
N LYS A 337 -9.10 13.36 0.68
CA LYS A 337 -10.35 14.04 0.29
C LYS A 337 -11.03 13.36 -0.91
N ASN A 338 -10.25 13.00 -1.93
CA ASN A 338 -10.76 12.43 -3.20
C ASN A 338 -11.39 11.04 -2.98
N ILE A 339 -10.76 10.20 -2.16
CA ILE A 339 -11.32 8.89 -1.79
C ILE A 339 -12.43 8.99 -0.74
N ARG A 340 -12.69 10.19 -0.20
CA ARG A 340 -13.68 10.47 0.84
C ARG A 340 -13.39 9.68 2.13
N SER A 341 -12.13 9.64 2.54
CA SER A 341 -11.71 8.98 3.77
C SER A 341 -12.18 9.77 4.99
N LYS A 342 -12.63 9.07 6.04
CA LYS A 342 -12.95 9.67 7.34
C LYS A 342 -11.70 9.85 8.20
N LYS A 343 -10.77 8.89 8.15
CA LYS A 343 -9.51 8.92 8.89
C LYS A 343 -8.36 8.40 8.02
N SER A 344 -7.26 9.14 7.92
CA SER A 344 -6.05 8.67 7.25
C SER A 344 -4.84 8.65 8.18
N ILE A 345 -4.05 7.59 8.06
CA ILE A 345 -2.77 7.42 8.74
C ILE A 345 -1.64 7.44 7.70
N GLY A 346 -0.61 8.24 7.97
CA GLY A 346 0.59 8.31 7.12
C GLY A 346 1.42 7.03 7.20
N MET A 347 1.95 6.58 6.06
CA MET A 347 2.84 5.41 5.95
C MET A 347 3.99 5.67 4.96
N HIS A 348 4.80 4.64 4.67
CA HIS A 348 5.95 4.71 3.73
C HIS A 348 7.05 5.69 4.15
N TYR A 349 7.20 5.91 5.45
CA TYR A 349 8.25 6.74 6.03
C TYR A 349 8.87 6.08 7.28
N GLY A 350 9.91 6.72 7.84
CA GLY A 350 10.44 6.36 9.15
C GLY A 350 11.15 4.99 9.24
N THR A 351 11.33 4.29 8.12
CA THR A 351 11.83 2.90 8.11
C THR A 351 13.06 2.68 7.22
N PHE A 352 12.94 2.97 5.92
CA PHE A 352 14.02 2.88 4.95
C PHE A 352 14.33 4.26 4.35
N ARG A 353 15.59 4.45 3.93
CA ARG A 353 15.95 5.57 3.03
C ARG A 353 16.04 5.04 1.62
N GLY A 354 14.92 5.05 0.91
CA GLY A 354 14.81 4.52 -0.44
C GLY A 354 15.45 5.42 -1.50
N SER A 355 15.92 4.82 -2.59
CA SER A 355 16.18 5.50 -3.88
C SER A 355 16.89 6.87 -3.74
N LEU A 356 16.36 7.90 -4.41
CA LEU A 356 16.86 9.26 -4.37
C LEU A 356 16.55 9.96 -3.04
N SER A 357 15.45 9.63 -2.35
CA SER A 357 15.07 10.32 -1.11
C SER A 357 16.16 10.22 -0.03
N ALA A 358 16.97 9.16 -0.08
CA ALA A 358 18.19 9.04 0.73
C ALA A 358 19.14 10.24 0.64
N HIS A 359 19.11 11.03 -0.44
CA HIS A 359 19.96 12.20 -0.67
C HIS A 359 19.25 13.55 -0.59
N PHE A 360 17.91 13.57 -0.54
CA PHE A 360 17.12 14.80 -0.64
C PHE A 360 16.17 14.97 0.55
N GLU A 361 15.63 13.88 1.10
CA GLU A 361 14.61 13.91 2.14
C GLU A 361 15.21 13.62 3.53
N PRO A 362 15.17 14.57 4.47
CA PRO A 362 15.39 14.29 5.88
C PRO A 362 14.31 13.34 6.40
N VAL A 363 14.70 12.30 7.15
CA VAL A 363 13.77 11.26 7.63
C VAL A 363 12.70 11.78 8.61
N THR A 364 12.90 12.98 9.16
CA THR A 364 11.98 13.68 10.07
C THR A 364 11.01 14.61 9.34
N GLU A 365 11.24 14.90 8.05
CA GLU A 365 10.41 15.83 7.27
C GLU A 365 9.00 15.28 6.98
N PRO A 366 8.81 14.02 6.53
CA PRO A 366 7.48 13.49 6.19
C PRO A 366 6.39 13.71 7.25
N PRO A 367 6.58 13.34 8.54
CA PRO A 367 5.53 13.54 9.56
C PRO A 367 5.25 15.01 9.85
N GLN A 368 6.27 15.88 9.79
CA GLN A 368 6.12 17.33 10.00
C GLN A 368 5.32 17.96 8.85
N SER A 369 5.68 17.63 7.62
CA SER A 369 4.98 18.10 6.41
C SER A 369 3.56 17.56 6.33
N TRP A 370 3.31 16.32 6.77
CA TRP A 370 1.96 15.74 6.87
C TRP A 370 1.06 16.51 7.82
N LYS A 371 1.53 16.80 9.03
CA LYS A 371 0.79 17.59 10.00
C LYS A 371 0.50 19.00 9.49
N LYS A 372 1.51 19.67 8.92
CA LYS A 372 1.36 21.02 8.35
C LYS A 372 0.35 21.05 7.21
N ALA A 373 0.37 20.07 6.31
CA ALA A 373 -0.58 19.99 5.20
C ALA A 373 -2.02 19.76 5.69
N ALA A 374 -2.21 18.91 6.71
CA ALA A 374 -3.52 18.70 7.33
C ALA A 374 -4.07 19.99 7.97
N GLU A 375 -3.24 20.69 8.75
CA GLU A 375 -3.61 21.95 9.40
C GLU A 375 -3.95 23.05 8.39
N ALA A 376 -3.21 23.15 7.29
CA ALA A 376 -3.46 24.11 6.21
C ALA A 376 -4.83 23.90 5.54
N GLU A 377 -5.30 22.66 5.51
CA GLU A 377 -6.59 22.26 4.95
C GLU A 377 -7.73 22.22 5.98
N GLY A 378 -7.46 22.62 7.22
CA GLY A 378 -8.44 22.65 8.31
C GLY A 378 -8.88 21.26 8.81
N LEU A 379 -8.11 20.22 8.50
CA LEU A 379 -8.39 18.85 8.95
C LEU A 379 -7.92 18.66 10.39
N LYS A 380 -8.71 17.94 11.18
CA LYS A 380 -8.40 17.70 12.58
C LYS A 380 -7.35 16.61 12.75
N TRP A 381 -6.24 16.97 13.39
CA TRP A 381 -5.19 16.04 13.77
C TRP A 381 -5.69 15.00 14.79
N ASP A 382 -5.27 13.75 14.64
CA ASP A 382 -5.67 12.54 15.39
C ASP A 382 -7.16 12.11 15.27
N GLU A 383 -8.03 12.97 14.73
CA GLU A 383 -9.42 12.64 14.38
C GLU A 383 -9.56 12.22 12.91
N GLU A 384 -9.20 13.10 11.96
CA GLU A 384 -9.35 12.89 10.51
C GLU A 384 -8.02 12.52 9.85
N ILE A 385 -6.92 13.07 10.36
CA ILE A 385 -5.56 12.84 9.87
C ILE A 385 -4.66 12.57 11.06
N GLY A 386 -3.84 11.52 11.00
CA GLY A 386 -2.89 11.24 12.07
C GLY A 386 -1.68 10.45 11.62
N LEU A 387 -0.90 10.10 12.63
CA LEU A 387 0.20 9.13 12.55
C LEU A 387 -0.07 8.04 13.58
N CYS A 388 0.74 7.00 13.52
CA CYS A 388 0.84 6.01 14.59
C CYS A 388 2.29 5.61 14.77
N ASP A 389 2.65 5.09 15.93
CA ASP A 389 3.98 4.55 16.20
C ASP A 389 4.17 3.21 15.49
N ILE A 390 5.43 2.83 15.25
CA ILE A 390 5.72 1.50 14.71
C ILE A 390 5.40 0.46 15.79
N GLY A 391 4.43 -0.40 15.51
CA GLY A 391 3.84 -1.39 16.41
C GLY A 391 2.51 -0.95 17.03
N GLU A 392 2.10 0.30 16.85
CA GLU A 392 0.81 0.78 17.36
C GLU A 392 -0.34 0.26 16.50
N THR A 393 -1.51 0.07 17.13
CA THR A 393 -2.73 -0.38 16.46
C THR A 393 -3.78 0.73 16.47
N VAL A 394 -4.20 1.16 15.28
CA VAL A 394 -5.33 2.07 15.07
C VAL A 394 -6.61 1.24 14.93
N VAL A 395 -7.68 1.64 15.61
CA VAL A 395 -8.98 0.96 15.57
C VAL A 395 -10.07 1.94 15.14
N VAL A 396 -10.94 1.54 14.20
CA VAL A 396 -12.03 2.37 13.65
C VAL A 396 -13.40 1.67 13.59
#